data_AF-A0A1Z7ZXG8-F1
#
_entry.id   AF-A0A1Z7ZXG8-F1
#
_cell.length_a   1.000
_cell.length_b   1.000
_cell.length_c   1.000
_cell.angle_alpha   90.00
_cell.angle_beta   90.00
_cell.angle_gamma   90.00
#
_symmetry.space_group_name_H-M   'P 1'
#
loop_
_entity.id
_entity.type
_entity.pdbx_description
1 polymer ?
#
loop_
_entity_poly.entity_id
_entity_poly.type
_entity_poly.pdbx_seq_one_letter_code
_entity_poly.pdbx_strand_id
1 'polypeptide(L)'
;MSIGIAVVILSIVVMFIRAFALDGDTLWLKQLLQKTLLVGLLLMSLSKDKIEDEMIIGLRAQSYAIAFVIGVIYALVMPYVEFGVSNAVHSGGESFKDLGDFQVLLFMLMIQLMFYHNLKRFR
;
A
#
# COMPACT_ATOMS: atom_id res chain seq x y z
N MET A 1 4.41 -13.90 -9.76
CA MET A 1 4.61 -13.21 -8.48
C MET A 1 6.06 -12.83 -8.27
N SER A 2 7.02 -13.68 -8.66
CA SER A 2 8.46 -13.48 -8.40
C SER A 2 9.02 -12.13 -8.87
N ILE A 3 8.57 -11.62 -10.03
CA ILE A 3 9.02 -10.32 -10.55
C ILE A 3 8.51 -9.16 -9.68
N GLY A 4 7.23 -9.17 -9.29
CA GLY A 4 6.65 -8.15 -8.41
C GLY A 4 7.31 -8.14 -7.03
N ILE A 5 7.57 -9.33 -6.46
CA ILE A 5 8.26 -9.47 -5.17
C ILE A 5 9.69 -8.92 -5.25
N ALA A 6 10.43 -9.24 -6.32
CA ALA A 6 11.78 -8.71 -6.51
C ALA A 6 11.80 -7.18 -6.59
N VAL A 7 10.85 -6.57 -7.31
CA VAL A 7 10.72 -5.11 -7.41
C VAL A 7 10.41 -4.48 -6.05
N VAL A 8 9.52 -5.08 -5.26
CA VAL A 8 9.17 -4.58 -3.92
C VAL A 8 10.36 -4.68 -2.97
N ILE A 9 11.04 -5.84 -2.90
CA ILE A 9 12.21 -6.04 -2.05
C ILE A 9 13.32 -5.06 -2.42
N LEU A 10 13.62 -4.93 -3.71
CA LEU A 10 14.63 -3.99 -4.19
C LEU A 10 14.27 -2.55 -3.81
N SER A 11 13.02 -2.14 -3.99
CA SER A 11 12.55 -0.79 -3.61
C SER A 11 12.73 -0.54 -2.11
N ILE A 12 12.41 -1.52 -1.26
CA ILE A 12 12.60 -1.41 0.19
C ILE A 12 14.09 -1.30 0.54
N VAL A 13 14.95 -2.15 -0.03
CA VAL A 13 16.40 -2.11 0.23
C VAL A 13 16.98 -0.76 -0.14
N VAL A 14 16.61 -0.19 -1.29
CA VAL A 14 17.11 1.13 -1.72
C VAL A 14 16.55 2.25 -0.82
N MET A 15 15.33 2.12 -0.28
CA MET A 15 14.80 3.07 0.70
C MET A 15 15.64 3.09 1.99
N PHE A 16 16.04 1.91 2.47
CA PHE A 16 16.91 1.78 3.64
C PHE A 16 18.31 2.34 3.38
N ILE A 17 18.92 2.01 2.22
CA ILE A 17 20.23 2.57 1.85
C ILE A 17 20.17 4.10 1.80
N ARG A 18 19.12 4.67 1.20
CA ARG A 18 18.92 6.12 1.21
C ARG A 18 18.83 6.67 2.65
N ALA A 19 18.02 6.06 3.50
CA ALA A 19 17.77 6.55 4.85
C ALA A 19 19.02 6.54 5.75
N PHE A 20 19.96 5.61 5.53
CA PHE A 20 21.15 5.44 6.37
C PHE A 20 22.46 5.95 5.75
N ALA A 21 22.54 6.12 4.42
CA ALA A 21 23.79 6.44 3.73
C ALA A 21 23.75 7.70 2.86
N LEU A 22 22.59 8.34 2.65
CA LEU A 22 22.44 9.51 1.79
C LEU A 22 21.81 10.68 2.55
N ASP A 23 22.66 11.55 3.12
CA ASP A 23 22.27 12.81 3.81
C ASP A 23 21.96 13.99 2.85
N GLY A 24 21.71 13.70 1.57
CA GLY A 24 21.38 14.72 0.56
C GLY A 24 19.88 14.94 0.39
N ASP A 25 19.50 16.12 -0.11
CA ASP A 25 18.11 16.50 -0.45
C ASP A 25 17.57 15.68 -1.63
N THR A 26 17.30 14.41 -1.35
CA THR A 26 16.94 13.35 -2.30
C THR A 26 15.42 13.18 -2.34
N LEU A 27 14.70 14.30 -2.33
CA LEU A 27 13.23 14.31 -2.30
C LEU A 27 12.64 13.64 -3.55
N TRP A 28 13.26 13.88 -4.71
CA TRP A 28 12.88 13.23 -5.99
C TRP A 28 13.08 11.71 -5.94
N LEU A 29 14.18 11.25 -5.33
CA LEU A 29 14.49 9.82 -5.18
C LEU A 29 13.46 9.15 -4.27
N LYS A 30 13.08 9.81 -3.16
CA LYS A 30 12.00 9.32 -2.28
C LYS A 30 10.70 9.10 -3.05
N GLN A 31 10.28 10.08 -3.84
CA GLN A 31 9.05 9.99 -4.63
C GLN A 31 9.14 8.89 -5.70
N LEU A 32 10.29 8.76 -6.37
CA LEU A 32 10.52 7.69 -7.34
C LEU A 32 10.37 6.31 -6.69
N LEU A 33 11.04 6.08 -5.56
CA LEU A 33 10.98 4.79 -4.86
C LEU A 33 9.57 4.45 -4.37
N GLN A 34 8.83 5.43 -3.86
CA GLN A 34 7.43 5.27 -3.49
C GLN A 34 6.58 4.79 -4.69
N LYS A 35 6.72 5.44 -5.85
CA LYS A 35 5.99 5.03 -7.05
C LYS A 35 6.44 3.66 -7.56
N THR A 36 7.74 3.37 -7.56
CA THR A 36 8.29 2.06 -7.95
C THR A 36 7.77 0.94 -7.06
N LEU A 37 7.68 1.18 -5.75
CA LEU A 37 7.09 0.23 -4.81
C LEU A 37 5.62 -0.05 -5.13
N LEU A 38 4.82 1.00 -5.42
CA LEU A 38 3.43 0.82 -5.84
C LEU A 38 3.31 0.00 -7.12
N VAL A 39 4.16 0.27 -8.11
CA VAL A 39 4.19 -0.51 -9.35
C VAL A 39 4.55 -1.97 -9.07
N GLY A 40 5.52 -2.23 -8.19
CA GLY A 40 5.86 -3.58 -7.75
C GLY A 40 4.71 -4.32 -7.08
N LEU A 41 3.99 -3.65 -6.17
CA LEU A 41 2.80 -4.18 -5.51
C LEU A 41 1.66 -4.44 -6.51
N LEU A 42 1.45 -3.54 -7.47
CA LEU A 42 0.45 -3.71 -8.52
C LEU A 42 0.77 -4.92 -9.40
N LEU A 43 2.03 -5.08 -9.84
CA LEU A 43 2.47 -6.23 -10.62
C LEU A 43 2.33 -7.54 -9.84
N MET A 44 2.58 -7.51 -8.53
CA MET A 44 2.35 -8.65 -7.66
C MET A 44 0.86 -9.00 -7.58
N SER A 45 0.01 -7.99 -7.40
CA SER A 45 -1.45 -8.10 -7.33
C SER A 45 -2.06 -8.64 -8.64
N LEU A 46 -1.55 -8.20 -9.78
CA LEU A 46 -2.02 -8.61 -11.11
C LEU A 46 -1.48 -9.98 -11.55
N SER A 47 -0.38 -10.44 -10.96
CA SER A 47 0.28 -11.68 -11.36
C SER A 47 -0.69 -12.86 -11.36
N LYS A 48 -0.78 -13.54 -12.50
CA LYS A 48 -1.55 -14.79 -12.63
C LYS A 48 -0.87 -15.92 -11.85
N ASP A 49 -1.68 -16.82 -11.32
CA ASP A 49 -1.21 -18.10 -10.76
C ASP A 49 -1.12 -19.14 -11.88
N LYS A 50 -0.29 -20.18 -11.72
CA LYS A 50 -0.02 -21.19 -12.76
C LYS A 50 -1.26 -21.98 -13.21
N ILE A 51 -2.27 -22.09 -12.35
CA ILE A 51 -3.55 -22.74 -12.63
C ILE A 51 -4.62 -21.69 -12.36
N GLU A 52 -5.19 -21.13 -13.42
CA GLU A 52 -6.34 -20.22 -13.30
C GLU A 52 -7.62 -21.05 -13.31
N ASP A 53 -8.22 -21.18 -12.13
CA ASP A 53 -9.57 -21.68 -11.96
C ASP A 53 -10.55 -20.50 -11.84
N GLU A 54 -11.81 -20.68 -12.23
CA GLU A 54 -12.88 -19.68 -12.11
C GLU A 54 -13.00 -19.18 -10.67
N MET A 55 -12.79 -20.08 -9.70
CA MET A 55 -12.76 -19.74 -8.28
C MET A 55 -11.63 -18.76 -7.91
N ILE A 56 -10.43 -18.92 -8.47
CA ILE A 56 -9.28 -18.05 -8.19
C ILE A 56 -9.51 -16.65 -8.77
N ILE A 57 -10.13 -16.58 -9.95
CA ILE A 57 -10.54 -15.32 -10.58
C ILE A 57 -11.59 -14.62 -9.69
N GLY A 58 -12.59 -15.37 -9.20
CA GLY A 58 -13.60 -14.85 -8.27
C GLY A 58 -13.01 -14.34 -6.96
N LEU A 59 -12.11 -15.09 -6.33
CA LEU A 59 -11.42 -14.69 -5.10
C LEU A 59 -10.62 -13.40 -5.27
N ARG A 60 -9.97 -13.23 -6.41
CA ARG A 60 -9.22 -12.02 -6.72
C ARG A 60 -10.14 -10.82 -6.90
N ALA A 61 -11.22 -10.97 -7.66
CA ALA A 61 -12.22 -9.92 -7.85
C ALA A 61 -12.85 -9.50 -6.50
N GLN A 62 -13.18 -10.47 -5.65
CA GLN A 62 -13.70 -10.20 -4.31
C GLN A 62 -12.67 -9.46 -3.44
N SER A 63 -11.39 -9.85 -3.50
CA SER A 63 -10.32 -9.19 -2.76
C SER A 63 -10.11 -7.74 -3.20
N TYR A 64 -10.23 -7.44 -4.51
CA TYR A 64 -10.22 -6.06 -5.01
C TYR A 64 -11.44 -5.26 -4.54
N ALA A 65 -12.63 -5.86 -4.54
CA ALA A 65 -13.84 -5.19 -4.07
C ALA A 65 -13.74 -4.83 -2.58
N ILE A 66 -13.29 -5.78 -1.75
CA ILE A 66 -13.06 -5.55 -0.32
C ILE A 66 -12.01 -4.45 -0.10
N ALA A 67 -10.88 -4.52 -0.81
CA ALA A 67 -9.83 -3.53 -0.71
C ALA A 67 -10.29 -2.12 -1.14
N PHE A 68 -11.12 -2.04 -2.17
CA PHE A 68 -11.70 -0.77 -2.61
C PHE A 68 -12.61 -0.18 -1.54
N VAL A 69 -13.56 -0.95 -1.01
CA VAL A 69 -14.50 -0.48 0.03
C VAL A 69 -13.75 -0.05 1.29
N ILE A 70 -12.83 -0.88 1.78
CA ILE A 70 -12.02 -0.56 2.96
C ILE A 70 -11.12 0.65 2.69
N GLY A 71 -10.53 0.76 1.50
CA GLY A 71 -9.68 1.88 1.11
C GLY A 71 -10.44 3.21 1.04
N VAL A 72 -11.66 3.21 0.53
CA VAL A 72 -12.54 4.40 0.52
C VAL A 72 -12.90 4.80 1.95
N ILE A 73 -13.32 3.85 2.80
CA ILE A 73 -13.63 4.13 4.21
C ILE A 73 -12.40 4.69 4.92
N TYR A 74 -11.23 4.10 4.69
CA TYR A 74 -9.97 4.56 5.28
C TYR A 74 -9.61 5.99 4.87
N ALA A 75 -9.68 6.31 3.57
CA ALA A 75 -9.39 7.65 3.07
C ALA A 75 -10.37 8.70 3.63
N LEU A 76 -11.63 8.34 3.83
CA LEU A 76 -12.62 9.23 4.42
C LEU A 76 -12.45 9.37 5.93
N VAL A 77 -12.16 8.30 6.67
CA VAL A 77 -12.17 8.30 8.14
C VAL A 77 -10.83 8.76 8.73
N MET A 78 -9.71 8.39 8.11
CA MET A 78 -8.39 8.64 8.68
C MET A 78 -8.06 10.13 8.93
N PRO A 79 -8.39 11.09 8.05
CA PRO A 79 -8.13 12.51 8.32
C PRO A 79 -8.79 13.00 9.62
N TYR A 80 -10.00 12.51 9.92
CA TYR A 80 -10.71 12.84 11.15
C TYR A 80 -10.07 12.17 12.38
N VAL A 81 -9.57 10.94 12.23
CA VAL A 81 -8.85 10.25 13.30
C VAL A 81 -7.53 10.97 13.60
N GLU A 82 -6.77 11.36 12.56
CA GLU A 82 -5.52 12.09 12.73
C GLU A 82 -5.75 13.45 13.39
N PHE A 83 -6.78 14.18 12.98
CA PHE A 83 -7.17 15.44 13.61
C PHE A 83 -7.60 15.27 15.07
N GLY A 84 -8.39 14.23 15.37
CA GLY A 84 -8.83 13.92 16.73
C GLY A 84 -7.67 13.56 17.66
N VAL A 85 -6.75 12.71 17.19
CA VAL A 85 -5.56 12.30 17.94
C VAL A 85 -4.59 13.47 18.12
N SER A 86 -4.36 14.27 17.07
CA SER A 86 -3.44 15.40 17.15
C SER A 86 -3.92 16.44 18.15
N ASN A 87 -5.21 16.77 18.16
CA ASN A 87 -5.79 17.72 19.11
C ASN A 87 -5.81 17.20 20.56
N ALA A 88 -5.93 15.88 20.76
CA ALA A 88 -5.91 15.25 22.08
C ALA A 88 -4.49 15.16 22.68
N VAL A 89 -3.47 14.93 21.83
CA VAL A 89 -2.07 14.71 22.26
C VAL A 89 -1.25 15.99 22.25
N HIS A 90 -1.49 16.87 21.27
CA HIS A 90 -0.81 18.15 21.12
C HIS A 90 -1.87 19.26 21.16
N SER A 91 -1.92 20.02 22.25
CA SER A 91 -2.83 21.18 22.40
C SER A 91 -2.47 22.38 21.50
N GLY A 92 -2.02 22.13 20.27
CA GLY A 92 -1.54 23.14 19.34
C GLY A 92 -1.81 22.74 17.89
N GLY A 93 -2.97 23.16 17.38
CA GLY A 93 -3.27 23.49 15.99
C GLY A 93 -2.53 22.75 14.89
N GLU A 94 -2.53 21.42 14.89
CA GLU A 94 -2.08 20.69 13.69
C GLU A 94 -3.09 20.87 12.56
N SER A 95 -2.60 21.32 11.42
CA SER A 95 -3.41 21.48 10.20
C SER A 95 -4.03 20.15 9.80
N PHE A 96 -5.25 20.17 9.27
CA PHE A 96 -5.83 19.03 8.57
C PHE A 96 -4.83 18.58 7.49
N LYS A 97 -4.25 17.39 7.69
CA LYS A 97 -3.37 16.75 6.72
C LYS A 97 -4.24 15.81 5.89
N ASP A 98 -4.27 16.08 4.59
CA ASP A 98 -4.92 15.17 3.67
C ASP A 98 -4.06 13.92 3.51
N LEU A 99 -4.68 12.75 3.34
CA LEU A 99 -3.91 11.54 3.10
C LEU A 99 -3.24 11.65 1.73
N GLY A 100 -1.93 11.41 1.69
CA GLY A 100 -1.23 11.33 0.42
C GLY A 100 -1.72 10.15 -0.42
N ASP A 101 -1.86 10.36 -1.73
CA ASP A 101 -2.27 9.33 -2.71
C ASP A 101 -1.47 8.03 -2.57
N PHE A 102 -0.16 8.16 -2.28
CA PHE A 102 0.72 7.02 -2.04
C PHE A 102 0.25 6.15 -0.87
N GLN A 103 -0.17 6.76 0.23
CA GLN A 103 -0.60 6.03 1.43
C GLN A 103 -1.91 5.29 1.17
N VAL A 104 -2.87 5.93 0.51
CA VAL A 104 -4.16 5.31 0.17
C VAL A 104 -3.97 4.13 -0.79
N LEU A 105 -3.18 4.32 -1.86
CA LEU A 105 -2.92 3.28 -2.85
C LEU A 105 -2.12 2.11 -2.25
N LEU A 106 -1.12 2.41 -1.42
CA LEU A 106 -0.34 1.39 -0.74
C LEU A 106 -1.24 0.58 0.19
N PHE A 107 -2.06 1.25 0.99
CA PHE A 107 -2.99 0.58 1.90
C PHE A 107 -3.98 -0.31 1.14
N MET A 108 -4.57 0.19 0.05
CA MET A 108 -5.50 -0.57 -0.77
C MET A 108 -4.86 -1.84 -1.36
N LEU A 109 -3.66 -1.72 -1.94
CA LEU A 109 -2.94 -2.87 -2.50
C LEU A 109 -2.52 -3.88 -1.42
N MET A 110 -2.11 -3.41 -0.24
CA MET A 110 -1.76 -4.26 0.88
C MET A 110 -2.98 -5.06 1.38
N ILE A 111 -4.14 -4.42 1.54
CA ILE A 111 -5.38 -5.08 1.92
C ILE A 111 -5.78 -6.12 0.87
N GLN A 112 -5.74 -5.77 -0.42
CA GLN A 112 -6.06 -6.70 -1.49
C GLN A 112 -5.18 -7.96 -1.45
N LEU A 113 -3.87 -7.79 -1.33
CA LEU A 113 -2.93 -8.91 -1.26
C LEU A 113 -3.14 -9.74 0.01
N MET A 114 -3.40 -9.10 1.15
CA MET A 114 -3.66 -9.77 2.42
C MET A 114 -4.92 -10.64 2.34
N PHE A 115 -6.03 -10.10 1.84
CA PHE A 115 -7.28 -10.85 1.70
C PHE A 115 -7.16 -11.96 0.66
N TYR A 116 -6.50 -11.71 -0.46
CA TYR A 116 -6.26 -12.75 -1.47
C TYR A 116 -5.50 -13.95 -0.90
N HIS A 117 -4.40 -13.69 -0.18
CA HIS A 117 -3.59 -14.78 0.41
C HIS A 117 -4.29 -15.47 1.58
N ASN A 118 -5.04 -14.73 2.41
CA ASN A 118 -5.80 -15.34 3.51
C ASN A 118 -6.94 -16.21 2.96
N LEU A 119 -7.76 -15.70 2.04
CA LEU A 119 -8.87 -16.45 1.46
C LEU A 119 -8.38 -17.69 0.68
N LYS A 120 -7.20 -17.60 0.07
CA LYS A 120 -6.51 -18.75 -0.56
C LYS A 120 -5.96 -19.76 0.46
N ARG A 121 -5.66 -19.36 1.69
CA ARG A 121 -5.12 -20.25 2.74
C ARG A 121 -6.22 -20.96 3.53
N PHE A 122 -7.37 -20.34 3.70
CA PHE A 122 -8.50 -20.92 4.43
C PHE A 122 -9.31 -21.94 3.61
N ARG A 123 -8.89 -22.26 2.38
CA ARG A 123 -9.58 -23.21 1.49
C ARG A 123 -8.58 -24.12 0.80
#